data_AF-A0A843DPB7-F1
#
_entry.id   AF-A0A843DPB7-F1
#
_cell.length_a   1.000
_cell.length_b   1.000
_cell.length_c   1.000
_cell.angle_alpha   90.00
_cell.angle_beta   90.00
_cell.angle_gamma   90.00
#
_symmetry.space_group_name_H-M   'P 1'
#
loop_
_entity.id
_entity.type
_entity.pdbx_description
1 polymer ?
#
loop_
_entity_poly.entity_id
_entity_poly.type
_entity_poly.pdbx_seq_one_letter_code
_entity_poly.pdbx_strand_id
1 'polypeptide(L)'
;MTEFYEEKPVQIVVNGRAAITLMTHAKDPRALVFGALFTERVVENMADIESVVADETQVSVVTKNPYTILLSRKTVLAGCGGASSFLDSGKLGAVAEKTPVSDAAVSSAKEAVPDSAWFSGGLFLSDGTLLYLAEDISSQNVLDQLIGSALRDEVDTAETFAVLKGNCVVETMRKAVIAKIPVFAVCGAVTAAAKKTADEAGLRLV
;
A
#
# COMPACT_ATOMS: atom_id res chain seq x y z
N MET A 1 -8.93 12.59 26.77
CA MET A 1 -9.53 13.46 25.73
C MET A 1 -9.83 12.58 24.54
N THR A 2 -11.05 12.59 24.03
CA THR A 2 -11.38 11.86 22.78
C THR A 2 -10.74 12.62 21.63
N GLU A 3 -9.89 11.96 20.87
CA GLU A 3 -9.24 12.52 19.69
C GLU A 3 -10.15 12.27 18.47
N PHE A 4 -10.40 13.31 17.67
CA PHE A 4 -11.26 13.24 16.49
C PHE A 4 -10.41 13.37 15.24
N TYR A 5 -10.66 12.50 14.27
CA TYR A 5 -9.96 12.48 13.01
C TYR A 5 -10.97 12.60 11.87
N GLU A 6 -10.63 13.42 10.89
CA GLU A 6 -11.51 13.73 9.78
C GLU A 6 -11.20 12.77 8.61
N GLU A 7 -12.15 11.89 8.31
CA GLU A 7 -12.12 11.08 7.10
C GLU A 7 -12.49 11.95 5.90
N LYS A 8 -11.59 12.02 4.90
CA LYS A 8 -11.79 12.82 3.70
C LYS A 8 -11.67 11.99 2.43
N PRO A 9 -12.47 12.27 1.40
CA PRO A 9 -12.24 11.72 0.08
C PRO A 9 -11.06 12.44 -0.60
N VAL A 10 -10.08 11.69 -1.07
CA VAL A 10 -9.02 12.16 -1.95
C VAL A 10 -9.21 11.53 -3.33
N GLN A 11 -9.57 12.35 -4.32
CA GLN A 11 -9.73 11.93 -5.70
C GLN A 11 -8.42 12.04 -6.47
N ILE A 12 -7.92 10.91 -6.97
CA ILE A 12 -6.76 10.85 -7.85
C ILE A 12 -7.22 10.99 -9.30
N VAL A 13 -6.70 12.00 -9.99
CA VAL A 13 -6.96 12.28 -11.41
C VAL A 13 -5.66 12.06 -12.18
N VAL A 14 -5.66 11.19 -13.18
CA VAL A 14 -4.48 10.87 -14.00
C VAL A 14 -4.72 11.35 -15.43
N ASN A 15 -3.82 12.18 -15.95
CA ASN A 15 -3.91 12.75 -17.31
C ASN A 15 -5.30 13.36 -17.61
N GLY A 16 -5.86 14.09 -16.63
CA GLY A 16 -7.17 14.74 -16.74
C GLY A 16 -8.39 13.82 -16.60
N ARG A 17 -8.21 12.53 -16.26
CA ARG A 17 -9.31 11.58 -16.04
C ARG A 17 -9.33 11.08 -14.60
N ALA A 18 -10.51 11.06 -13.98
CA ALA A 18 -10.67 10.52 -12.64
C ALA A 18 -10.31 9.02 -12.61
N ALA A 19 -9.31 8.67 -11.82
CA ALA A 19 -8.75 7.32 -11.76
C ALA A 19 -9.24 6.57 -10.52
N ILE A 20 -8.93 7.09 -9.33
CA ILE A 20 -9.20 6.47 -8.04
C ILE A 20 -9.80 7.50 -7.07
N THR A 21 -10.66 7.08 -6.15
CA THR A 21 -10.99 7.90 -4.97
C THR A 21 -10.74 7.06 -3.73
N LEU A 22 -9.94 7.61 -2.81
CA LEU A 22 -9.55 7.00 -1.55
C LEU A 22 -10.22 7.76 -0.41
N MET A 23 -10.83 7.03 0.54
CA MET A 23 -11.21 7.62 1.83
C MET A 23 -10.01 7.49 2.76
N THR A 24 -9.52 8.59 3.35
CA THR A 24 -8.25 8.60 4.08
C THR A 24 -8.21 9.71 5.14
N HIS A 25 -7.33 9.54 6.13
CA HIS A 25 -6.88 10.61 7.03
C HIS A 25 -5.37 10.86 6.93
N ALA A 26 -4.74 10.38 5.86
CA ALA A 26 -3.30 10.38 5.67
C ALA A 26 -2.70 11.79 5.81
N LYS A 27 -1.64 11.89 6.62
CA LYS A 27 -0.89 13.14 6.81
C LYS A 27 -0.01 13.49 5.59
N ASP A 28 0.47 12.47 4.88
CA ASP A 28 1.21 12.61 3.62
C ASP A 28 0.38 12.04 2.45
N PRO A 29 -0.47 12.87 1.80
CA PRO A 29 -1.27 12.43 0.67
C PRO A 29 -0.42 12.10 -0.57
N ARG A 30 0.83 12.57 -0.67
CA ARG A 30 1.67 12.26 -1.84
C ARG A 30 2.11 10.81 -1.79
N ALA A 31 2.68 10.35 -0.67
CA ALA A 31 3.08 8.96 -0.52
C ALA A 31 1.90 8.00 -0.77
N LEU A 32 0.72 8.31 -0.22
CA LEU A 32 -0.51 7.56 -0.49
C LEU A 32 -0.82 7.47 -1.99
N VAL A 33 -0.81 8.60 -2.71
CA VAL A 33 -1.14 8.65 -4.15
C VAL A 33 -0.14 7.86 -4.98
N PHE A 34 1.16 8.03 -4.74
CA PHE A 34 2.18 7.29 -5.48
C PHE A 34 2.07 5.78 -5.24
N GLY A 35 1.89 5.36 -3.99
CA GLY A 35 1.64 3.96 -3.66
C GLY A 35 0.40 3.40 -4.35
N ALA A 36 -0.72 4.13 -4.31
CA ALA A 36 -1.96 3.73 -4.96
C ALA A 36 -1.81 3.59 -6.48
N LEU A 37 -1.16 4.55 -7.13
CA LEU A 37 -0.91 4.49 -8.58
C LEU A 37 -0.01 3.31 -8.96
N PHE A 38 1.03 3.05 -8.17
CA PHE A 38 1.93 1.92 -8.40
C PHE A 38 1.22 0.57 -8.17
N THR A 39 0.50 0.41 -7.07
CA THR A 39 -0.15 -0.86 -6.72
C THR A 39 -1.39 -1.16 -7.57
N GLU A 40 -1.98 -0.14 -8.19
CA GLU A 40 -2.99 -0.28 -9.25
C GLU A 40 -2.39 -0.38 -10.66
N ARG A 41 -1.05 -0.45 -10.78
CA ARG A 41 -0.29 -0.58 -12.04
C ARG A 41 -0.58 0.52 -13.05
N VAL A 42 -0.85 1.73 -12.55
CA VAL A 42 -0.95 2.94 -13.37
C VAL A 42 0.44 3.42 -13.75
N VAL A 43 1.39 3.29 -12.83
CA VAL A 43 2.80 3.64 -13.02
C VAL A 43 3.67 2.48 -12.54
N GLU A 44 4.85 2.33 -13.12
CA GLU A 44 5.84 1.34 -12.70
C GLU A 44 6.90 1.94 -11.78
N ASN A 45 7.19 3.23 -11.91
CA ASN A 45 8.20 3.91 -11.11
C ASN A 45 7.94 5.42 -11.02
N MET A 46 8.67 6.10 -10.12
CA MET A 46 8.54 7.55 -9.93
C MET A 46 8.83 8.36 -11.20
N ALA A 47 9.68 7.85 -12.09
CA ALA A 47 10.05 8.56 -13.32
C ALA A 47 8.93 8.55 -14.37
N ASP A 48 7.87 7.76 -14.21
CA ASP A 48 6.69 7.81 -15.09
C ASP A 48 5.83 9.05 -14.85
N ILE A 49 6.00 9.69 -13.69
CA ILE A 49 5.22 10.86 -13.27
C ILE A 49 5.96 12.14 -13.65
N GLU A 50 5.28 12.99 -14.41
CA GLU A 50 5.78 14.28 -14.88
C GLU A 50 5.48 15.39 -13.87
N SER A 51 4.26 15.41 -13.32
CA SER A 51 3.90 16.36 -12.26
C SER A 51 2.79 15.83 -11.36
N VAL A 52 2.79 16.32 -10.12
CA VAL A 52 1.74 16.08 -9.13
C VAL A 52 1.31 17.42 -8.53
N VAL A 53 0.02 17.69 -8.61
CA VAL A 53 -0.63 18.86 -7.98
C VAL A 53 -1.67 18.32 -7.01
N ALA A 54 -1.50 18.64 -5.72
CA ALA A 54 -2.42 18.21 -4.67
C ALA A 54 -3.19 19.42 -4.12
N ASP A 55 -4.50 19.28 -4.02
CA ASP A 55 -5.37 20.09 -3.17
C ASP A 55 -5.89 19.25 -1.98
N GLU A 56 -6.82 19.78 -1.18
CA GLU A 56 -7.35 19.10 0.00
C GLU A 56 -8.16 17.82 -0.29
N THR A 57 -8.77 17.73 -1.48
CA THR A 57 -9.74 16.68 -1.86
C THR A 57 -9.41 15.99 -3.19
N GLN A 58 -8.42 16.48 -3.93
CA GLN A 58 -8.03 15.99 -5.24
C GLN A 58 -6.52 16.06 -5.42
N VAL A 59 -5.95 15.00 -6.01
CA VAL A 59 -4.56 14.95 -6.45
C VAL A 59 -4.54 14.68 -7.96
N SER A 60 -4.05 15.66 -8.71
CA SER A 60 -3.89 15.59 -10.15
C SER A 60 -2.48 15.16 -10.49
N VAL A 61 -2.36 14.07 -11.26
CA VAL A 61 -1.10 13.46 -11.67
C VAL A 61 -1.03 13.50 -13.20
N VAL A 62 0.04 14.09 -13.71
CA VAL A 62 0.40 14.01 -15.12
C VAL A 62 1.51 12.99 -15.26
N THR A 63 1.33 12.03 -16.15
CA THR A 63 2.33 11.00 -16.45
C THR A 63 2.94 11.24 -17.82
N LYS A 64 4.18 10.78 -18.04
CA LYS A 64 4.88 10.91 -19.33
C LYS A 64 4.16 10.23 -20.49
N ASN A 65 3.40 9.17 -20.20
CA ASN A 65 2.54 8.53 -21.19
C ASN A 65 1.11 9.09 -21.08
N PRO A 66 0.64 9.93 -22.01
CA PRO A 66 -0.70 10.53 -21.94
C PRO A 66 -1.84 9.51 -22.07
N TYR A 67 -1.55 8.29 -22.52
CA TYR A 67 -2.51 7.19 -22.59
C TYR A 67 -2.59 6.35 -21.31
N THR A 68 -1.72 6.60 -20.32
CA THR A 68 -1.82 5.98 -19.00
C THR A 68 -3.11 6.45 -18.34
N ILE A 69 -4.11 5.58 -18.34
CA ILE A 69 -5.42 5.80 -17.72
C ILE A 69 -5.86 4.49 -17.07
N LEU A 70 -6.50 4.58 -15.91
CA LEU A 70 -7.27 3.46 -15.39
C LEU A 70 -8.56 3.34 -16.21
N LEU A 71 -8.66 2.28 -17.01
CA LEU A 71 -9.83 2.03 -17.89
C LEU A 71 -11.12 1.81 -17.09
N SER A 72 -11.01 1.40 -15.83
CA SER A 72 -12.14 1.28 -14.89
C SER A 72 -11.99 2.27 -13.75
N ARG A 73 -12.95 3.18 -13.59
CA ARG A 73 -13.02 4.12 -12.46
C ARG A 73 -13.16 3.31 -11.17
N LYS A 74 -12.13 3.28 -10.31
CA LYS A 74 -12.13 2.52 -9.06
C LYS A 74 -12.41 3.47 -7.90
N THR A 75 -13.61 3.42 -7.35
CA THR A 75 -13.85 4.00 -6.02
C THR A 75 -13.42 2.97 -4.99
N VAL A 76 -12.35 3.25 -4.24
CA VAL A 76 -11.92 2.42 -3.13
C VAL A 76 -12.61 2.96 -1.89
N LEU A 77 -13.77 2.39 -1.60
CA LEU A 77 -14.46 2.64 -0.34
C LEU A 77 -13.63 2.03 0.80
N ALA A 78 -13.70 2.61 2.00
CA ALA A 78 -13.07 2.04 3.20
C ALA A 78 -13.56 0.61 3.52
N GLY A 79 -14.66 0.17 2.91
CA GLY A 79 -15.13 -1.22 2.86
C GLY A 79 -14.63 -1.96 1.62
N CYS A 80 -14.05 -3.14 1.84
CA CYS A 80 -13.68 -4.12 0.81
C CYS A 80 -14.70 -4.22 -0.33
N GLY A 81 -14.34 -3.75 -1.53
CA GLY A 81 -15.08 -4.09 -2.74
C GLY A 81 -15.21 -2.96 -3.76
N GLY A 82 -14.09 -2.51 -4.33
CA GLY A 82 -14.16 -1.99 -5.70
C GLY A 82 -14.51 -3.17 -6.62
N ALA A 83 -15.68 -3.13 -7.26
CA ALA A 83 -16.29 -4.24 -8.02
C ALA A 83 -15.40 -4.86 -9.13
N SER A 84 -14.33 -4.18 -9.55
CA SER A 84 -13.41 -4.67 -10.58
C SER A 84 -12.24 -5.51 -10.07
N SER A 85 -11.86 -5.40 -8.79
CA SER A 85 -10.62 -6.01 -8.27
C SER A 85 -10.72 -7.53 -8.07
N PHE A 86 -11.93 -8.05 -7.85
CA PHE A 86 -12.19 -9.48 -7.77
C PHE A 86 -11.99 -10.22 -9.11
N LEU A 87 -11.96 -9.48 -10.23
CA LEU A 87 -12.02 -10.06 -11.57
C LEU A 87 -10.64 -10.23 -12.23
N ASP A 88 -9.60 -9.54 -11.77
CA ASP A 88 -8.26 -9.67 -12.33
C ASP A 88 -7.29 -10.34 -11.35
N SER A 89 -7.50 -11.65 -11.16
CA SER A 89 -6.52 -12.55 -10.57
C SER A 89 -5.43 -12.96 -11.58
N GLY A 90 -5.05 -12.06 -12.49
CA GLY A 90 -3.83 -12.23 -13.28
C GLY A 90 -2.66 -12.57 -12.34
N LYS A 91 -1.76 -13.47 -12.77
CA LYS A 91 -0.62 -13.92 -11.94
C LYS A 91 0.14 -12.69 -11.42
N LEU A 92 0.03 -12.41 -10.13
CA LEU A 92 0.62 -11.23 -9.48
C LEU A 92 2.17 -11.25 -9.53
N GLY A 93 2.75 -12.37 -9.92
CA GLY A 93 4.18 -12.62 -9.93
C GLY A 93 4.61 -13.35 -8.65
N ALA A 94 5.77 -14.00 -8.71
CA ALA A 94 6.39 -14.57 -7.52
C ALA A 94 7.17 -13.48 -6.78
N VAL A 95 7.12 -13.54 -5.46
CA VAL A 95 7.91 -12.76 -4.53
C VAL A 95 8.99 -13.68 -3.99
N ALA A 96 10.25 -13.25 -4.10
CA ALA A 96 11.37 -13.99 -3.58
C ALA A 96 12.05 -13.13 -2.50
N GLU A 97 12.29 -13.73 -1.34
CA GLU A 97 13.11 -13.15 -0.30
C GLU A 97 14.57 -13.10 -0.79
N LYS A 98 15.11 -11.89 -0.96
CA LYS A 98 16.52 -11.69 -1.33
C LYS A 98 17.44 -11.82 -0.13
N THR A 99 17.03 -11.21 0.99
CA THR A 99 17.76 -11.21 2.25
C THR A 99 16.89 -11.82 3.36
N PRO A 100 17.35 -12.88 4.05
CA PRO A 100 16.58 -13.53 5.12
C PRO A 100 16.20 -12.59 6.27
N VAL A 101 14.92 -12.58 6.66
CA VAL A 101 14.40 -11.84 7.82
C VAL A 101 14.19 -12.78 9.00
N SER A 102 14.86 -12.47 10.13
CA SER A 102 14.76 -13.28 11.34
C SER A 102 13.45 -13.07 12.10
N ASP A 103 12.97 -14.10 12.80
CA ASP A 103 11.78 -14.00 13.66
C ASP A 103 11.94 -12.96 14.78
N ALA A 104 13.17 -12.77 15.26
CA ALA A 104 13.50 -11.74 16.24
C ALA A 104 13.29 -10.33 15.65
N ALA A 105 13.76 -10.08 14.43
CA ALA A 105 13.55 -8.81 13.75
C ALA A 105 12.05 -8.53 13.53
N VAL A 106 11.28 -9.54 13.08
CA VAL A 106 9.83 -9.40 12.93
C VAL A 106 9.15 -9.10 14.28
N SER A 107 9.55 -9.78 15.35
CA SER A 107 8.97 -9.57 16.68
C SER A 107 9.25 -8.16 17.21
N SER A 108 10.49 -7.69 17.13
CA SER A 108 10.84 -6.32 17.51
C SER A 108 10.14 -5.26 16.65
N ALA A 109 9.98 -5.52 15.35
CA ALA A 109 9.25 -4.62 14.46
C ALA A 109 7.75 -4.54 14.78
N LYS A 110 7.12 -5.66 15.19
CA LYS A 110 5.72 -5.66 15.69
C LYS A 110 5.55 -4.73 16.90
N GLU A 111 6.55 -4.64 17.77
CA GLU A 111 6.55 -3.74 18.92
C GLU A 111 6.83 -2.28 18.53
N ALA A 112 7.67 -2.05 17.51
CA ALA A 112 8.04 -0.72 17.04
C ALA A 112 6.90 0.02 16.31
N VAL A 113 5.94 -0.70 15.70
CA VAL A 113 4.76 -0.07 15.10
C VAL A 113 3.78 0.33 16.21
N PRO A 114 3.37 1.61 16.31
CA PRO A 114 2.45 2.06 17.35
C PRO A 114 1.05 1.47 17.16
N ASP A 115 0.35 1.18 18.25
CA ASP A 115 -1.09 0.88 18.16
C ASP A 115 -1.85 2.12 17.71
N SER A 116 -2.88 1.91 16.90
CA SER A 116 -3.76 2.96 16.38
C SER A 116 -5.21 2.59 16.62
N ALA A 117 -6.09 3.59 16.66
CA ALA A 117 -7.54 3.38 16.66
C ALA A 117 -8.04 2.76 15.35
N TRP A 118 -7.25 2.82 14.27
CA TRP A 118 -7.55 2.19 12.99
C TRP A 118 -6.48 1.16 12.59
N PHE A 119 -5.79 1.38 11.47
CA PHE A 119 -4.68 0.59 11.00
C PHE A 119 -3.41 1.41 11.07
N SER A 120 -2.35 0.79 11.55
CA SER A 120 -0.99 1.32 11.44
C SER A 120 -0.07 0.26 10.86
N GLY A 121 1.03 0.71 10.29
CA GLY A 121 2.02 -0.19 9.72
C GLY A 121 3.39 0.43 9.65
N GLY A 122 4.38 -0.42 9.43
CA GLY A 122 5.76 -0.01 9.23
C GLY A 122 6.44 -0.80 8.13
N LEU A 123 7.40 -0.17 7.47
CA LEU A 123 8.30 -0.81 6.53
C LEU A 123 9.70 -0.80 7.13
N PHE A 124 10.37 -1.95 7.07
CA PHE A 124 11.64 -2.18 7.73
C PHE A 124 12.63 -2.80 6.76
N LEU A 125 13.92 -2.51 6.89
CA LEU A 125 14.97 -3.29 6.25
C LEU A 125 15.04 -4.69 6.86
N SER A 126 15.63 -5.64 6.14
CA SER A 126 15.79 -7.03 6.61
C SER A 126 16.50 -7.18 7.96
N ASP A 127 17.31 -6.19 8.36
CA ASP A 127 18.01 -6.14 9.65
C ASP A 127 17.15 -5.63 10.82
N GLY A 128 15.90 -5.21 10.55
CA GLY A 128 14.98 -4.66 11.54
C GLY A 128 14.99 -3.14 11.66
N THR A 129 15.78 -2.43 10.84
CA THR A 129 15.79 -0.96 10.81
C THR A 129 14.45 -0.43 10.27
N LEU A 130 13.75 0.39 11.07
CA LEU A 130 12.52 1.05 10.66
C LEU A 130 12.80 2.15 9.61
N LEU A 131 12.14 2.07 8.47
CA LEU A 131 12.21 3.08 7.40
C LEU A 131 11.03 4.05 7.45
N TYR A 132 9.81 3.51 7.46
CA TYR A 132 8.58 4.30 7.36
C TYR A 132 7.52 3.79 8.31
N LEU A 133 6.72 4.71 8.83
CA LEU A 133 5.47 4.44 9.53
C LEU A 133 4.32 5.06 8.77
N ALA A 134 3.19 4.38 8.76
CA ALA A 134 1.95 4.88 8.21
C ALA A 134 0.79 4.53 9.12
N GLU A 135 -0.24 5.37 9.08
CA GLU A 135 -1.50 5.16 9.78
C GLU A 135 -2.62 5.63 8.86
N ASP A 136 -3.69 4.85 8.80
CA ASP A 136 -4.87 5.18 8.01
C ASP A 136 -6.12 4.43 8.50
N ILE A 137 -7.30 4.93 8.15
CA ILE A 137 -8.58 4.23 8.33
C ILE A 137 -8.67 2.92 7.53
N SER A 138 -7.80 2.72 6.54
CA SER A 138 -7.75 1.53 5.67
C SER A 138 -6.36 0.87 5.64
N SER A 139 -6.28 -0.45 5.82
CA SER A 139 -5.01 -1.19 5.66
C SER A 139 -4.42 -1.10 4.26
N GLN A 140 -5.24 -0.88 3.24
CA GLN A 140 -4.78 -0.68 1.86
C GLN A 140 -4.06 0.66 1.72
N ASN A 141 -4.53 1.70 2.41
CA ASN A 141 -3.94 3.03 2.39
C ASN A 141 -2.66 3.09 3.23
N VAL A 142 -2.61 2.39 4.37
CA VAL A 142 -1.37 2.20 5.14
C VAL A 142 -0.29 1.64 4.24
N LEU A 143 -0.61 0.57 3.51
CA LEU A 143 0.37 -0.09 2.66
C LEU A 143 0.77 0.76 1.45
N ASP A 144 -0.16 1.47 0.82
CA ASP A 144 0.18 2.45 -0.23
C ASP A 144 1.10 3.55 0.29
N GLN A 145 0.87 4.11 1.48
CA GLN A 145 1.76 5.12 2.06
C GLN A 145 3.17 4.59 2.29
N LEU A 146 3.31 3.37 2.81
CA LEU A 146 4.62 2.72 3.01
C LEU A 146 5.33 2.49 1.67
N ILE A 147 4.63 1.91 0.69
CA ILE A 147 5.18 1.63 -0.64
C ILE A 147 5.54 2.93 -1.36
N GLY A 148 4.67 3.93 -1.33
CA GLY A 148 4.92 5.22 -1.96
C GLY A 148 6.09 5.96 -1.33
N SER A 149 6.28 5.86 -0.01
CA SER A 149 7.46 6.42 0.67
C SER A 149 8.74 5.71 0.23
N ALA A 150 8.73 4.39 0.15
CA ALA A 150 9.86 3.61 -0.34
C ALA A 150 10.20 3.94 -1.80
N LEU A 151 9.20 4.02 -2.68
CA LEU A 151 9.40 4.37 -4.09
C LEU A 151 9.96 5.78 -4.26
N ARG A 152 9.47 6.76 -3.47
CA ARG A 152 9.96 8.14 -3.49
C ARG A 152 11.44 8.22 -3.14
N ASP A 153 11.87 7.42 -2.17
CA ASP A 153 13.24 7.45 -1.65
C ASP A 153 14.12 6.36 -2.32
N GLU A 154 13.64 5.78 -3.42
CA GLU A 154 14.33 4.75 -4.23
C GLU A 154 14.74 3.49 -3.45
N VAL A 155 13.98 3.14 -2.41
CA VAL A 155 14.17 1.92 -1.62
C VAL A 155 13.61 0.72 -2.37
N ASP A 156 14.45 -0.31 -2.57
CA ASP A 156 13.99 -1.60 -3.09
C ASP A 156 13.19 -2.36 -2.03
N THR A 157 11.87 -2.38 -2.19
CA THR A 157 10.95 -3.09 -1.30
C THR A 157 11.19 -4.61 -1.25
N ALA A 158 11.91 -5.19 -2.20
CA ALA A 158 12.31 -6.60 -2.15
C ALA A 158 13.39 -6.90 -1.08
N GLU A 159 14.05 -5.87 -0.53
CA GLU A 159 15.02 -5.97 0.58
C GLU A 159 14.39 -5.60 1.94
N THR A 160 13.06 -5.47 1.97
CA THR A 160 12.32 -4.99 3.15
C THR A 160 11.37 -6.04 3.69
N PHE A 161 10.79 -5.77 4.86
CA PHE A 161 9.57 -6.43 5.30
C PHE A 161 8.58 -5.41 5.86
N ALA A 162 7.30 -5.76 5.82
CA ALA A 162 6.23 -4.92 6.31
C ALA A 162 5.58 -5.51 7.57
N VAL A 163 5.11 -4.62 8.44
CA VAL A 163 4.25 -4.95 9.59
C VAL A 163 2.94 -4.18 9.43
N LEU A 164 1.82 -4.85 9.66
CA LEU A 164 0.48 -4.24 9.75
C LEU A 164 -0.14 -4.56 11.11
N LYS A 165 -0.43 -3.52 11.89
CA LYS A 165 -1.32 -3.58 13.04
C LYS A 165 -2.75 -3.35 12.58
N GLY A 166 -3.45 -4.48 12.38
CA GLY A 166 -4.85 -4.52 11.95
C GLY A 166 -5.12 -5.74 11.07
N ASN A 167 -6.32 -5.80 10.48
CA ASN A 167 -6.74 -6.91 9.64
C ASN A 167 -6.21 -6.80 8.19
N CYS A 168 -5.79 -7.94 7.62
CA CYS A 168 -5.34 -8.03 6.24
C CYS A 168 -6.39 -8.71 5.36
N VAL A 169 -6.76 -8.03 4.27
CA VAL A 169 -7.68 -8.50 3.24
C VAL A 169 -6.92 -8.75 1.93
N VAL A 170 -7.59 -9.38 0.96
CA VAL A 170 -6.93 -9.81 -0.29
C VAL A 170 -6.29 -8.64 -1.05
N GLU A 171 -6.95 -7.48 -1.09
CA GLU A 171 -6.40 -6.28 -1.74
C GLU A 171 -5.14 -5.77 -1.04
N THR A 172 -5.10 -5.75 0.30
CA THR A 172 -3.89 -5.37 1.05
C THR A 172 -2.75 -6.33 0.73
N MET A 173 -3.02 -7.63 0.68
CA MET A 173 -2.00 -8.62 0.30
C MET A 173 -1.54 -8.44 -1.16
N ARG A 174 -2.47 -8.18 -2.09
CA ARG A 174 -2.19 -7.92 -3.52
C ARG A 174 -1.18 -6.78 -3.68
N LYS A 175 -1.35 -5.70 -2.93
CA LYS A 175 -0.45 -4.55 -2.93
C LYS A 175 0.95 -4.91 -2.44
N ALA A 176 1.07 -5.72 -1.38
CA ALA A 176 2.36 -6.19 -0.86
C ALA A 176 3.08 -7.06 -1.90
N VAL A 177 2.35 -7.94 -2.58
CA VAL A 177 2.87 -8.80 -3.65
C VAL A 177 3.33 -7.96 -4.86
N ILE A 178 2.55 -6.96 -5.28
CA ILE A 178 2.94 -6.07 -6.39
C ILE A 178 4.19 -5.27 -6.06
N ALA A 179 4.31 -4.80 -4.82
CA ALA A 179 5.52 -4.18 -4.30
C ALA A 179 6.64 -5.18 -4.01
N LYS A 180 6.46 -6.48 -4.25
CA LYS A 180 7.46 -7.52 -4.04
C LYS A 180 8.02 -7.54 -2.61
N ILE A 181 7.22 -7.17 -1.61
CA ILE A 181 7.62 -7.24 -0.21
C ILE A 181 7.67 -8.71 0.21
N PRO A 182 8.83 -9.29 0.56
CA PRO A 182 8.98 -10.73 0.78
C PRO A 182 8.35 -11.25 2.07
N VAL A 183 8.30 -10.42 3.11
CA VAL A 183 7.75 -10.79 4.42
C VAL A 183 6.72 -9.76 4.85
N PHE A 184 5.52 -10.23 5.20
CA PHE A 184 4.44 -9.38 5.70
C PHE A 184 3.88 -9.93 7.01
N ALA A 185 4.11 -9.20 8.09
CA ALA A 185 3.65 -9.57 9.42
C ALA A 185 2.34 -8.85 9.75
N VAL A 186 1.30 -9.60 10.12
CA VAL A 186 -0.03 -9.06 10.42
C VAL A 186 -0.40 -9.36 11.87
N CYS A 187 -0.70 -8.32 12.65
CA CYS A 187 -1.05 -8.48 14.08
C CYS A 187 -2.56 -8.72 14.32
N GLY A 188 -3.40 -8.58 13.29
CA GLY A 188 -4.84 -8.84 13.34
C GLY A 188 -5.26 -10.09 12.56
N ALA A 189 -6.53 -10.16 12.17
CA ALA A 189 -7.07 -11.25 11.38
C ALA A 189 -6.64 -11.17 9.91
N VAL A 190 -6.42 -12.32 9.28
CA VAL A 190 -6.13 -12.44 7.85
C VAL A 190 -7.23 -13.24 7.17
N THR A 191 -7.76 -12.73 6.05
CA THR A 191 -8.78 -13.49 5.30
C THR A 191 -8.16 -14.69 4.58
N ALA A 192 -8.94 -15.75 4.36
CA ALA A 192 -8.47 -16.92 3.62
C ALA A 192 -8.00 -16.57 2.19
N ALA A 193 -8.64 -15.59 1.55
CA ALA A 193 -8.21 -15.08 0.25
C ALA A 193 -6.83 -14.41 0.31
N ALA A 194 -6.57 -13.58 1.33
CA ALA A 194 -5.26 -12.97 1.53
C ALA A 194 -4.17 -14.02 1.79
N LYS A 195 -4.44 -15.01 2.65
CA LYS A 195 -3.50 -16.12 2.90
C LYS A 195 -3.17 -16.88 1.62
N LYS A 196 -4.20 -17.22 0.84
CA LYS A 196 -4.03 -17.90 -0.45
C LYS A 196 -3.16 -17.08 -1.42
N THR A 197 -3.41 -15.77 -1.52
CA THR A 197 -2.62 -14.87 -2.35
C THR A 197 -1.15 -14.81 -1.93
N ALA A 198 -0.86 -14.77 -0.62
CA ALA A 198 0.50 -14.82 -0.12
C ALA A 198 1.21 -16.12 -0.52
N ASP A 199 0.53 -17.27 -0.34
CA ASP A 199 1.07 -18.59 -0.66
C ASP A 199 1.36 -18.76 -2.16
N GLU A 200 0.42 -18.34 -3.01
CA GLU A 200 0.58 -18.40 -4.48
C GLU A 200 1.71 -17.49 -4.97
N ALA A 201 1.97 -16.39 -4.26
CA ALA A 201 3.05 -15.48 -4.57
C ALA A 201 4.40 -15.89 -3.94
N GLY A 202 4.44 -16.83 -2.99
CA GLY A 202 5.67 -17.13 -2.23
C GLY A 202 6.04 -16.06 -1.20
N LEU A 203 5.10 -15.18 -0.84
CA LEU A 203 5.27 -14.18 0.20
C LEU A 203 5.13 -14.84 1.58
N ARG A 204 6.08 -14.60 2.47
CA ARG A 204 6.05 -15.12 3.84
C ARG A 204 5.12 -14.28 4.71
N LEU A 205 3.96 -14.83 5.05
CA LEU A 205 3.00 -14.23 5.96
C LEU A 205 3.22 -14.70 7.40
N VAL A 206 3.31 -13.78 8.37
CA VAL A 206 3.61 -14.01 9.79
C VAL A 206 2.60 -13.37 10.73
#